data_AF-A0AAQ0QAB1-F1
#
_entry.id   AF-A0AAQ0QAB1-F1
#
_cell.length_a   1.000
_cell.length_b   1.000
_cell.length_c   1.000
_cell.angle_alpha   90.00
_cell.angle_beta   90.00
_cell.angle_gamma   90.00
#
_symmetry.space_group_name_H-M   'P 1'
#
loop_
_entity.id
_entity.type
_entity.pdbx_description
1 polymer ?
#
loop_
_entity_poly.entity_id
_entity_poly.type
_entity_poly.pdbx_seq_one_letter_code
_entity_poly.pdbx_strand_id
1 'polypeptide(L)'
;METDENLIRFMDAVASGEAVPAGLADRLIADYPWFVLPAAMRLQRGSDRLDADARQILAARVALGMADRTAMLRLADDRGHMFDGFYPPAPGDETPTTETAIDTFLNAYGTIDPAEEALLERLIFNPMADYSQVLIKEQEESRLDDGEEPEADEQDRLMDAFVDKYGHEEAADEADSRQPENRPSTPRHAASRQAPPPDSMLSESLAKIYIKRRRYEKAYEIIHTLSLNFPEKSIYFADQLRFLKKLILNNNLKQK
;
A
#
# COMPACT_ATOMS: atom_id res chain seq x y z
N MET A 1 -33.53 13.74 43.65
CA MET A 1 -32.07 13.95 43.60
C MET A 1 -31.85 15.38 44.03
N GLU A 2 -31.38 15.60 45.26
CA GLU A 2 -30.97 16.94 45.68
C GLU A 2 -29.75 17.32 44.85
N THR A 3 -29.85 18.42 44.12
CA THR A 3 -28.72 18.97 43.38
C THR A 3 -27.78 19.61 44.39
N ASP A 4 -26.56 19.08 44.49
CA ASP A 4 -25.54 19.60 45.38
C ASP A 4 -25.14 21.03 44.96
N GLU A 5 -25.50 22.01 45.78
CA GLU A 5 -25.22 23.44 45.55
C GLU A 5 -23.72 23.71 45.40
N ASN A 6 -22.86 22.90 46.05
CA ASN A 6 -21.41 23.05 45.95
C ASN A 6 -20.89 22.63 44.57
N LEU A 7 -21.46 21.57 44.01
CA LEU A 7 -21.12 21.10 42.67
C LEU A 7 -21.56 22.11 41.61
N ILE A 8 -22.77 22.66 41.73
CA ILE A 8 -23.27 23.70 40.81
C ILE A 8 -22.36 24.93 40.88
N ARG A 9 -22.08 25.43 42.09
CA ARG A 9 -21.21 26.58 42.29
C ARG A 9 -19.80 26.36 41.74
N PHE A 10 -19.26 25.15 41.88
CA PHE A 10 -17.98 24.78 41.29
C PHE A 10 -18.04 24.81 39.76
N MET A 11 -19.06 24.20 39.15
CA MET A 11 -19.23 24.17 37.70
C MET A 11 -19.42 25.58 37.12
N ASP A 12 -20.17 26.45 37.80
CA ASP A 12 -20.34 27.85 37.40
C ASP A 12 -19.01 28.61 37.48
N ALA A 13 -18.21 28.41 38.53
CA ALA A 13 -16.89 29.02 38.66
C ALA A 13 -15.91 28.52 37.59
N VAL A 14 -15.99 27.25 37.19
CA VAL A 14 -15.21 26.71 36.08
C VAL A 14 -15.65 27.35 34.76
N ALA A 15 -16.96 27.47 34.52
CA ALA A 15 -17.52 28.03 33.30
C ALA A 15 -17.23 29.54 33.15
N SER A 16 -17.23 30.29 34.26
CA SER A 16 -16.90 31.73 34.28
C SER A 16 -15.40 32.00 34.21
N GLY A 17 -14.56 30.97 34.34
CA GLY A 17 -13.10 31.10 34.42
C GLY A 17 -12.61 31.66 35.76
N GLU A 18 -13.47 31.75 36.76
CA GLU A 18 -13.12 32.28 38.09
C GLU A 18 -12.20 31.33 38.87
N ALA A 19 -11.49 31.88 39.87
CA ALA A 19 -10.69 31.11 40.80
C ALA A 19 -11.60 30.29 41.73
N VAL A 20 -11.61 28.96 41.57
CA VAL A 20 -12.29 28.07 42.51
C VAL A 20 -11.66 28.19 43.91
N PRO A 21 -12.46 28.44 44.97
CA PRO A 21 -11.95 28.46 46.34
C PRO A 21 -11.37 27.10 46.74
N ALA A 22 -10.18 27.11 47.36
CA ALA A 22 -9.48 25.90 47.83
C ALA A 22 -10.39 24.99 48.69
N GLY A 23 -11.13 25.57 49.64
CA GLY A 23 -12.02 24.81 50.51
C GLY A 23 -13.25 24.21 49.81
N LEU A 24 -13.66 24.76 48.65
CA LEU A 24 -14.73 24.17 47.83
C LEU A 24 -14.19 22.96 47.06
N ALA A 25 -13.00 23.09 46.48
CA ALA A 25 -12.33 21.98 45.78
C ALA A 25 -12.03 20.82 46.74
N ASP A 26 -11.49 21.10 47.92
CA ASP A 26 -11.11 20.07 48.90
C ASP A 26 -12.33 19.26 49.40
N ARG A 27 -13.50 19.91 49.53
CA ARG A 27 -14.77 19.23 49.85
C ARG A 27 -15.24 18.34 48.71
N LEU A 28 -15.26 18.86 47.47
CA LEU A 28 -15.66 18.06 46.30
C LEU A 28 -14.74 16.87 46.05
N ILE A 29 -13.45 16.98 46.39
CA ILE A 29 -12.49 15.86 46.34
C ILE A 29 -12.84 14.77 47.37
N ALA A 30 -13.40 15.15 48.52
CA ALA A 30 -13.84 14.21 49.55
C ALA A 30 -15.19 13.58 49.21
N ASP A 31 -16.16 14.40 48.76
CA ASP A 31 -17.53 13.99 48.47
C ASP A 31 -17.61 13.19 47.16
N TYR A 32 -16.79 13.55 46.17
CA TYR A 32 -16.74 12.90 44.85
C TYR A 32 -15.32 12.47 44.48
N PRO A 33 -14.79 11.34 45.03
CA PRO A 33 -13.43 10.88 44.75
C PRO A 33 -13.16 10.54 43.28
N TRP A 34 -14.21 10.24 42.52
CA TRP A 34 -14.19 9.95 41.08
C TRP A 34 -14.21 11.22 40.22
N PHE A 35 -14.55 12.38 40.78
CA PHE A 35 -14.57 13.64 40.06
C PHE A 35 -13.16 14.23 40.07
N VAL A 36 -12.46 14.08 38.94
CA VAL A 36 -11.03 14.39 38.82
C VAL A 36 -10.75 15.89 38.70
N LEU A 37 -11.71 16.65 38.16
CA LEU A 37 -11.53 18.05 37.80
C LEU A 37 -11.15 18.96 39.00
N PRO A 38 -11.79 18.87 40.19
CA PRO A 38 -11.37 19.65 41.35
C PRO A 38 -9.95 19.32 41.79
N ALA A 39 -9.55 18.04 41.77
CA ALA A 39 -8.21 17.60 42.16
C ALA A 39 -7.13 18.15 41.22
N ALA A 40 -7.39 18.13 39.92
CA ALA A 40 -6.46 18.65 38.92
C ALA A 40 -6.39 20.19 38.93
N MET A 41 -7.52 20.89 39.07
CA MET A 41 -7.51 22.36 39.26
C MET A 41 -6.78 22.77 40.53
N ARG A 42 -6.90 21.98 41.60
CA ARG A 42 -6.18 22.19 42.86
C ARG A 42 -4.67 22.02 42.68
N LEU A 43 -4.25 21.07 41.85
CA LEU A 43 -2.86 20.81 41.51
C LEU A 43 -2.27 21.91 40.62
N GLN A 44 -3.03 22.37 39.63
CA GLN A 44 -2.64 23.44 38.71
C GLN A 44 -2.49 24.79 39.42
N ARG A 45 -3.53 25.25 40.12
CA ARG A 45 -3.57 26.62 40.70
C ARG A 45 -2.95 26.73 42.10
N GLY A 46 -2.70 25.59 42.75
CA GLY A 46 -2.27 25.50 44.14
C GLY A 46 -0.93 24.81 44.36
N SER A 47 -0.18 24.50 43.30
CA SER A 47 1.08 23.73 43.35
C SER A 47 2.05 24.24 44.42
N ASP A 48 2.17 25.57 44.55
CA ASP A 48 3.16 26.22 45.43
C ASP A 48 2.73 26.27 46.90
N ARG A 49 1.47 25.98 47.19
CA ARG A 49 0.89 26.03 48.55
C ARG A 49 0.57 24.64 49.11
N LEU A 50 0.86 23.58 48.36
CA LEU A 50 0.60 22.19 48.73
C LEU A 50 1.87 21.53 49.29
N ASP A 51 1.72 20.76 50.36
CA ASP A 51 2.79 19.89 50.84
C ASP A 51 3.16 18.83 49.78
N ALA A 52 4.42 18.39 49.78
CA ALA A 52 4.92 17.43 48.80
C ALA A 52 4.08 16.13 48.76
N ASP A 53 3.67 15.64 49.93
CA ASP A 53 2.85 14.44 50.07
C ASP A 53 1.42 14.66 49.55
N ALA A 54 0.80 15.80 49.90
CA ALA A 54 -0.53 16.16 49.42
C ALA A 54 -0.55 16.31 47.89
N ARG A 55 0.51 16.89 47.32
CA ARG A 55 0.68 17.01 45.87
C ARG A 55 0.77 15.65 45.20
N GLN A 56 1.54 14.71 45.77
CA GLN A 56 1.69 13.37 45.21
C GLN A 56 0.37 12.59 45.26
N ILE A 57 -0.41 12.72 46.34
CA ILE A 57 -1.73 12.08 46.47
C ILE A 57 -2.71 12.62 45.42
N LEU A 58 -2.76 13.95 45.23
CA LEU A 58 -3.61 14.56 44.21
C LEU A 58 -3.16 14.15 42.79
N ALA A 59 -1.86 14.14 42.52
CA ALA A 59 -1.31 13.69 41.24
C ALA A 59 -1.67 12.24 40.94
N ALA A 60 -1.53 11.34 41.92
CA ALA A 60 -1.89 9.94 41.78
C ALA A 60 -3.38 9.77 41.50
N ARG A 61 -4.23 10.55 42.18
CA ARG A 61 -5.68 10.52 41.95
C ARG A 61 -6.04 10.97 40.53
N VAL A 62 -5.44 12.06 40.05
CA VAL A 62 -5.67 12.54 38.67
C VAL A 62 -5.17 11.53 37.65
N ALA A 63 -4.01 10.93 37.88
CA ALA A 63 -3.44 9.91 37.01
C ALA A 63 -4.30 8.64 36.93
N LEU A 64 -4.90 8.22 38.05
CA LEU A 64 -5.79 7.05 38.08
C LEU A 64 -7.15 7.33 37.44
N GLY A 65 -7.61 8.58 37.48
CA GLY A 65 -8.93 8.98 36.96
C GLY A 65 -8.96 9.32 35.47
N MET A 66 -7.81 9.47 34.81
CA MET A 66 -7.73 9.81 33.38
C MET A 66 -7.02 8.71 32.58
N ALA A 67 -7.61 8.31 31.45
CA ALA A 67 -7.01 7.34 30.54
C ALA A 67 -5.89 7.94 29.67
N ASP A 68 -5.99 9.24 29.37
CA ASP A 68 -5.05 9.95 28.49
C ASP A 68 -4.05 10.78 29.30
N ARG A 69 -2.76 10.45 29.13
CA ARG A 69 -1.63 11.16 29.73
C ARG A 69 -1.55 12.62 29.26
N THR A 70 -1.89 12.90 28.00
CA THR A 70 -1.78 14.26 27.45
C THR A 70 -2.86 15.17 28.00
N ALA A 71 -4.11 14.70 28.06
CA ALA A 71 -5.20 15.37 28.77
C ALA A 71 -4.87 15.63 30.25
N MET A 72 -4.27 14.64 30.95
CA MET A 72 -3.84 14.80 32.34
C MET A 72 -2.80 15.91 32.51
N LEU A 73 -1.76 15.94 31.67
CA LEU A 73 -0.73 16.97 31.71
C LEU A 73 -1.30 18.36 31.42
N ARG A 74 -2.18 18.48 30.42
CA ARG A 74 -2.86 19.74 30.08
C ARG A 74 -3.70 20.30 31.24
N LEU A 75 -4.34 19.42 32.01
CA LEU A 75 -5.28 19.84 33.05
C LEU A 75 -4.60 20.07 34.42
N ALA A 76 -3.52 19.33 34.71
CA ALA A 76 -2.90 19.31 36.03
C ALA A 76 -1.61 20.14 36.11
N ASP A 77 -0.89 20.32 35.01
CA ASP A 77 0.39 21.05 34.98
C ASP A 77 0.21 22.36 34.18
N ASP A 78 0.70 23.47 34.74
CA ASP A 78 0.75 24.75 34.03
C ASP A 78 1.56 24.65 32.73
N ARG A 79 2.54 23.72 32.69
CA ARG A 79 3.34 23.47 31.50
C ARG A 79 2.65 22.57 30.47
N GLY A 80 1.48 22.03 30.77
CA GLY A 80 0.74 21.15 29.87
C GLY A 80 0.41 21.77 28.52
N HIS A 81 0.29 23.10 28.48
CA HIS A 81 0.03 23.88 27.26
C HIS A 81 1.29 24.28 26.48
N MET A 82 2.50 24.03 27.00
CA MET A 82 3.73 24.49 26.34
C MET A 82 3.93 23.89 24.95
N PHE A 83 3.36 22.71 24.69
CA PHE A 83 3.51 22.01 23.41
C PHE A 83 2.31 22.15 22.47
N ASP A 84 1.22 22.80 22.90
CA ASP A 84 -0.01 22.90 22.09
C ASP A 84 0.18 23.67 20.77
N GLY A 85 1.18 24.55 20.72
CA GLY A 85 1.57 25.29 19.51
C GLY A 85 3.01 25.04 19.04
N PHE A 86 3.69 24.02 19.58
CA PHE A 86 5.09 23.75 19.23
C PHE A 86 5.22 23.15 17.82
N TYR A 87 4.20 22.42 17.37
CA TYR A 87 4.09 21.96 15.99
C TYR A 87 2.89 22.62 15.31
N PRO A 88 2.98 22.96 14.01
CA PRO A 88 1.79 23.33 13.25
C PRO A 88 0.74 22.22 13.41
N PRO A 89 -0.56 22.56 13.47
CA PRO A 89 -1.60 21.56 13.56
C PRO A 89 -1.35 20.59 12.40
N ALA A 90 -1.20 19.30 12.71
CA ALA A 90 -1.15 18.30 11.66
C ALA A 90 -2.38 18.56 10.78
N PRO A 91 -2.22 18.67 9.45
CA PRO A 91 -3.39 18.62 8.58
C PRO A 91 -4.17 17.41 9.04
N GLY A 92 -5.44 17.61 9.43
CA GLY A 92 -6.21 16.57 10.10
C GLY A 92 -6.00 15.27 9.36
N ASP A 93 -5.52 14.24 10.07
CA ASP A 93 -5.30 12.90 9.51
C ASP A 93 -6.67 12.30 9.18
N GLU A 94 -7.34 12.87 8.19
CA GLU A 94 -8.18 12.11 7.29
C GLU A 94 -7.18 11.34 6.44
N THR A 95 -6.61 10.27 7.01
CA THR A 95 -6.04 9.23 6.17
C THR A 95 -7.13 8.94 5.13
N PRO A 96 -6.86 9.17 3.83
CA PRO A 96 -7.90 9.05 2.84
C PRO A 96 -8.56 7.69 3.00
N THR A 97 -9.88 7.70 3.16
CA THR A 97 -10.64 6.45 3.23
C THR A 97 -10.32 5.61 2.00
N THR A 98 -10.44 4.28 2.11
CA THR A 98 -10.16 3.38 1.00
C THR A 98 -10.86 3.80 -0.30
N GLU A 99 -12.09 4.31 -0.21
CA GLU A 99 -12.84 4.85 -1.35
C GLU A 99 -12.18 6.09 -1.94
N THR A 100 -11.84 7.09 -1.11
CA THR A 100 -11.16 8.31 -1.61
C THR A 100 -9.78 8.02 -2.21
N ALA A 101 -9.05 7.03 -1.68
CA ALA A 101 -7.78 6.60 -2.24
C ALA A 101 -7.98 5.91 -3.60
N ILE A 102 -8.99 5.05 -3.73
CA ILE A 102 -9.35 4.40 -5.00
C ILE A 102 -9.79 5.44 -6.02
N ASP A 103 -10.65 6.39 -5.64
CA ASP A 103 -11.12 7.45 -6.55
C ASP A 103 -9.98 8.35 -7.00
N THR A 104 -9.08 8.74 -6.10
CA THR A 104 -7.88 9.52 -6.44
C THR A 104 -7.00 8.75 -7.42
N PHE A 105 -6.80 7.45 -7.19
CA PHE A 105 -6.03 6.59 -8.07
C PHE A 105 -6.69 6.43 -9.45
N LEU A 106 -7.99 6.16 -9.51
CA LEU A 106 -8.73 6.01 -10.76
C LEU A 106 -8.81 7.32 -11.55
N ASN A 107 -8.85 8.47 -10.89
CA ASN A 107 -8.82 9.76 -11.56
C ASN A 107 -7.42 10.10 -12.08
N ALA A 108 -6.36 9.73 -11.33
CA ALA A 108 -4.98 9.98 -11.74
C ALA A 108 -4.45 9.01 -12.81
N TYR A 109 -4.90 7.75 -12.79
CA TYR A 109 -4.35 6.66 -13.62
C TYR A 109 -5.41 5.89 -14.44
N GLY A 110 -6.70 6.14 -14.23
CA GLY A 110 -7.77 5.44 -14.93
C GLY A 110 -8.06 5.99 -16.34
N THR A 111 -7.55 7.17 -16.68
CA THR A 111 -7.57 7.69 -18.05
C THR A 111 -6.23 7.41 -18.71
N ILE A 112 -6.13 6.26 -19.38
CA ILE A 112 -4.95 5.92 -20.18
C ILE A 112 -5.12 6.61 -21.54
N ASP A 113 -4.20 7.50 -21.90
CA ASP A 113 -4.07 8.03 -23.25
C ASP A 113 -3.76 6.86 -24.21
N PRO A 114 -4.39 6.75 -25.39
CA PRO A 114 -4.00 5.77 -26.41
C PRO A 114 -2.48 5.64 -26.65
N ALA A 115 -1.71 6.73 -26.48
CA ALA A 115 -0.26 6.69 -26.57
C ALA A 115 0.42 5.94 -25.40
N GLU A 116 -0.09 6.11 -24.18
CA GLU A 116 0.38 5.38 -22.99
C GLU A 116 -0.03 3.91 -23.03
N GLU A 117 -1.22 3.60 -23.57
CA GLU A 117 -1.67 2.22 -23.78
C GLU A 117 -0.73 1.45 -24.73
N ALA A 118 -0.33 2.09 -25.83
CA ALA A 118 0.64 1.50 -26.77
C ALA A 118 2.04 1.33 -26.17
N LEU A 119 2.47 2.27 -25.32
CA LEU A 119 3.76 2.19 -24.63
C LEU A 119 3.77 1.10 -23.55
N LEU A 120 2.68 0.97 -22.79
CA LEU A 120 2.49 -0.10 -21.82
C LEU A 120 2.40 -1.46 -22.53
N GLU A 121 1.69 -1.56 -23.66
CA GLU A 121 1.66 -2.77 -24.48
C GLU A 121 3.07 -3.12 -24.96
N ARG A 122 3.84 -2.14 -25.42
CA ARG A 122 5.25 -2.34 -25.81
C ARG A 122 6.12 -2.81 -24.63
N LEU A 123 6.00 -2.21 -23.45
CA LEU A 123 6.80 -2.57 -22.27
C LEU A 123 6.42 -3.94 -21.69
N ILE A 124 5.14 -4.32 -21.76
CA ILE A 124 4.66 -5.60 -21.23
C ILE A 124 5.01 -6.75 -22.19
N PHE A 125 4.86 -6.54 -23.50
CA PHE A 125 5.06 -7.62 -24.50
C PHE A 125 6.44 -7.60 -25.15
N ASN A 126 7.18 -6.50 -25.10
CA ASN A 126 8.56 -6.38 -25.57
C ASN A 126 9.43 -5.55 -24.60
N PRO A 127 9.72 -6.07 -23.40
CA PRO A 127 10.33 -5.32 -22.30
C PRO A 127 11.77 -4.90 -22.57
N MET A 128 12.47 -5.58 -23.48
CA MET A 128 13.78 -5.16 -23.96
C MET A 128 13.59 -4.41 -25.26
N ALA A 129 14.02 -3.15 -25.30
CA ALA A 129 14.32 -2.56 -26.59
C ALA A 129 15.34 -3.48 -27.25
N ASP A 130 14.98 -4.11 -28.37
CA ASP A 130 15.90 -4.90 -29.17
C ASP A 130 17.04 -3.95 -29.54
N TYR A 131 18.12 -3.98 -28.76
CA TYR A 131 19.27 -3.11 -28.95
C TYR A 131 19.86 -3.35 -30.34
N SER A 132 19.66 -4.56 -30.86
CA SER A 132 19.83 -4.96 -32.26
C SER A 132 19.06 -4.06 -33.23
N GLN A 133 17.77 -3.79 -33.01
CA GLN A 133 16.96 -2.93 -33.87
C GLN A 133 17.36 -1.46 -33.78
N VAL A 134 17.77 -0.99 -32.60
CA VAL A 134 18.30 0.37 -32.43
C VAL A 134 19.61 0.54 -33.20
N LEU A 135 20.52 -0.44 -33.09
CA LEU A 135 21.79 -0.47 -33.82
C LEU A 135 21.60 -0.60 -35.33
N ILE A 136 20.68 -1.46 -35.79
CA ILE A 136 20.33 -1.60 -37.21
C ILE A 136 19.80 -0.27 -37.74
N LYS A 137 18.94 0.42 -36.99
CA LYS A 137 18.39 1.70 -37.40
C LYS A 137 19.44 2.82 -37.43
N GLU A 138 20.34 2.88 -36.45
CA GLU A 138 21.50 3.80 -36.48
C GLU A 138 22.42 3.49 -37.68
N GLN A 139 22.62 2.20 -38.00
CA GLN A 139 23.44 1.76 -39.14
C GLN A 139 22.76 2.05 -40.49
N GLU A 140 21.44 1.95 -40.58
CA GLU A 140 20.65 2.35 -41.75
C GLU A 140 20.58 3.87 -41.90
N GLU A 141 20.38 4.63 -40.81
CA GLU A 141 20.39 6.10 -40.83
C GLU A 141 21.78 6.66 -41.21
N SER A 142 22.86 6.02 -40.77
CA SER A 142 24.22 6.36 -41.21
C SER A 142 24.53 5.94 -42.65
N ARG A 143 23.96 4.84 -43.15
CA ARG A 143 24.03 4.46 -44.59
C ARG A 143 23.21 5.37 -45.51
N LEU A 144 22.29 6.17 -44.98
CA LEU A 144 21.43 7.06 -45.76
C LEU A 144 21.98 8.49 -45.88
N ASP A 145 22.97 8.89 -45.06
CA ASP A 145 23.62 10.21 -45.10
C ASP A 145 24.86 10.22 -46.02
N ASP A 146 25.56 9.09 -46.14
CA ASP A 146 26.68 8.93 -47.08
C ASP A 146 26.18 8.35 -48.42
N GLY A 147 25.99 9.23 -49.41
CA GLY A 147 25.55 8.89 -50.77
C GLY A 147 26.57 8.13 -51.63
N GLU A 148 27.40 7.28 -51.06
CA GLU A 148 28.35 6.42 -51.78
C GLU A 148 28.10 4.95 -51.39
N GLU A 149 27.83 4.09 -52.37
CA GLU A 149 27.97 2.65 -52.18
C GLU A 149 29.43 2.39 -51.76
N PRO A 150 29.71 1.85 -50.55
CA PRO A 150 31.05 1.40 -50.29
C PRO A 150 31.25 0.17 -51.18
N GLU A 151 32.28 0.20 -52.03
CA GLU A 151 32.80 -1.01 -52.63
C GLU A 151 32.97 -2.04 -51.50
N ALA A 152 32.28 -3.17 -51.58
CA ALA A 152 32.30 -4.19 -50.53
C ALA A 152 33.75 -4.47 -50.12
N ASP A 153 34.12 -3.99 -48.94
CA ASP A 153 35.48 -4.05 -48.43
C ASP A 153 35.91 -5.52 -48.39
N GLU A 154 37.19 -5.81 -48.66
CA GLU A 154 37.75 -7.17 -48.62
C GLU A 154 37.40 -7.92 -47.32
N GLN A 155 37.13 -7.16 -46.25
CA GLN A 155 36.62 -7.60 -44.96
C GLN A 155 35.30 -8.39 -45.05
N ASP A 156 34.33 -7.93 -45.85
CA ASP A 156 33.01 -8.58 -45.98
C ASP A 156 33.11 -9.88 -46.76
N ARG A 157 33.94 -9.91 -47.81
CA ARG A 157 34.26 -11.14 -48.55
C ARG A 157 34.98 -12.17 -47.67
N LEU A 158 35.84 -11.71 -46.76
CA LEU A 158 36.51 -12.56 -45.78
C LEU A 158 35.54 -13.07 -44.70
N MET A 159 34.55 -12.27 -44.30
CA MET A 159 33.50 -12.67 -43.34
C MET A 159 32.54 -13.70 -43.94
N ASP A 160 32.07 -13.50 -45.17
CA ASP A 160 31.21 -14.46 -45.87
C ASP A 160 31.93 -15.80 -46.07
N ALA A 161 33.22 -15.76 -46.47
CA ALA A 161 34.05 -16.95 -46.60
C ALA A 161 34.32 -17.66 -45.26
N PHE A 162 34.27 -16.94 -44.14
CA PHE A 162 34.43 -17.52 -42.80
C PHE A 162 33.14 -18.18 -42.30
N VAL A 163 31.99 -17.56 -42.54
CA VAL A 163 30.67 -18.11 -42.20
C VAL A 163 30.38 -19.37 -43.03
N ASP A 164 30.73 -19.39 -44.32
CA ASP A 164 30.58 -20.58 -45.15
C ASP A 164 31.50 -21.73 -44.72
N LYS A 165 32.65 -21.41 -44.11
CA LYS A 165 33.65 -22.39 -43.67
C LYS A 165 33.36 -23.00 -42.31
N TYR A 166 32.67 -22.29 -41.42
CA TYR A 166 32.45 -22.71 -40.02
C TYR A 166 30.99 -22.66 -39.55
N GLY A 167 30.06 -22.13 -40.35
CA GLY A 167 28.66 -21.88 -39.97
C GLY A 167 27.75 -23.11 -39.90
N HIS A 168 28.29 -24.33 -39.92
CA HIS A 168 27.48 -25.55 -39.89
C HIS A 168 27.84 -26.59 -38.83
N GLU A 169 28.68 -26.29 -37.83
CA GLU A 169 29.02 -27.32 -36.83
C GLU A 169 28.73 -27.04 -35.35
N GLU A 170 28.47 -25.83 -34.84
CA GLU A 170 28.23 -25.69 -33.39
C GLU A 170 27.19 -24.61 -33.03
N ALA A 171 25.92 -25.03 -32.90
CA ALA A 171 24.90 -24.31 -32.12
C ALA A 171 23.84 -25.26 -31.52
N ALA A 172 24.27 -26.47 -31.16
CA ALA A 172 23.50 -27.36 -30.30
C ALA A 172 24.33 -27.61 -29.03
N ASP A 173 23.66 -27.40 -27.89
CA ASP A 173 24.03 -27.76 -26.52
C ASP A 173 24.94 -26.82 -25.69
N GLU A 174 24.38 -26.54 -24.49
CA GLU A 174 25.01 -26.15 -23.22
C GLU A 174 25.43 -24.68 -22.98
N ALA A 175 24.61 -23.99 -22.17
CA ALA A 175 25.10 -23.24 -21.00
C ALA A 175 23.95 -22.96 -20.00
N ASP A 176 23.63 -24.00 -19.23
CA ASP A 176 22.97 -23.91 -17.93
C ASP A 176 23.94 -23.31 -16.87
N SER A 177 23.34 -22.88 -15.75
CA SER A 177 23.91 -22.76 -14.41
C SER A 177 24.95 -21.67 -14.11
N ARG A 178 24.48 -20.49 -13.66
CA ARG A 178 25.14 -19.67 -12.59
C ARG A 178 24.13 -18.89 -11.74
N GLN A 179 23.64 -19.49 -10.64
CA GLN A 179 23.15 -18.75 -9.47
C GLN A 179 24.29 -18.56 -8.47
N PRO A 180 24.41 -17.41 -7.78
CA PRO A 180 25.24 -17.31 -6.58
C PRO A 180 24.38 -17.43 -5.31
N GLU A 181 24.65 -18.46 -4.52
CA GLU A 181 24.22 -18.60 -3.13
C GLU A 181 25.08 -17.74 -2.19
N ASN A 182 24.46 -17.02 -1.25
CA ASN A 182 24.74 -17.07 0.21
C ASN A 182 24.19 -15.85 0.97
N ARG A 183 23.28 -16.09 1.95
CA ARG A 183 23.43 -15.80 3.40
C ARG A 183 22.12 -16.00 4.19
N PRO A 184 22.19 -16.21 5.53
CA PRO A 184 21.58 -17.38 6.17
C PRO A 184 20.30 -17.13 7.00
N SER A 185 19.73 -18.26 7.41
CA SER A 185 18.48 -18.55 8.10
C SER A 185 18.37 -18.07 9.57
N THR A 186 17.16 -17.68 9.97
CA THR A 186 16.59 -18.02 11.29
C THR A 186 15.10 -18.39 11.13
N PRO A 187 14.59 -19.40 11.87
CA PRO A 187 13.25 -19.94 11.66
C PRO A 187 12.23 -19.24 12.57
N ARG A 188 11.12 -18.77 12.00
CA ARG A 188 9.93 -18.40 12.78
C ARG A 188 8.71 -19.06 12.16
N HIS A 189 8.26 -20.14 12.80
CA HIS A 189 6.95 -20.71 12.56
C HIS A 189 5.87 -19.67 12.88
N ALA A 190 5.11 -19.27 11.87
CA ALA A 190 3.77 -18.70 12.04
C ALA A 190 2.94 -19.11 10.82
N ALA A 191 1.87 -19.85 11.11
CA ALA A 191 0.79 -20.32 10.23
C ALA A 191 0.75 -19.69 8.83
N SER A 192 1.01 -20.53 7.83
CA SER A 192 0.82 -20.23 6.42
C SER A 192 -0.67 -20.01 6.13
N ARG A 193 -1.11 -18.75 6.19
CA ARG A 193 -2.23 -18.28 5.38
C ARG A 193 -1.61 -18.00 4.02
N GLN A 194 -1.58 -19.01 3.16
CA GLN A 194 -1.00 -18.87 1.82
C GLN A 194 -1.79 -17.79 1.08
N ALA A 195 -1.21 -16.59 0.95
CA ALA A 195 -1.59 -15.70 -0.12
C ALA A 195 -1.39 -16.48 -1.43
N PRO A 196 -2.33 -16.44 -2.38
CA PRO A 196 -2.15 -17.13 -3.64
C PRO A 196 -0.84 -16.65 -4.29
N PRO A 197 -0.04 -17.55 -4.90
CA PRO A 197 1.18 -17.15 -5.59
C PRO A 197 0.87 -16.06 -6.63
N PRO A 198 1.78 -15.10 -6.86
CA PRO A 198 1.54 -13.97 -7.77
C PRO A 198 1.12 -14.42 -9.19
N ASP A 199 1.58 -15.61 -9.60
CA ASP A 199 1.24 -16.24 -10.89
C ASP A 199 -0.26 -16.55 -11.03
N SER A 200 -0.97 -16.74 -9.92
CA SER A 200 -2.42 -17.01 -9.90
C SER A 200 -3.24 -15.79 -10.33
N MET A 201 -2.90 -14.62 -9.80
CA MET A 201 -3.57 -13.36 -10.14
C MET A 201 -3.28 -12.98 -11.60
N LEU A 202 -2.04 -13.17 -12.04
CA LEU A 202 -1.64 -12.96 -13.42
C LEU A 202 -2.43 -13.86 -14.38
N SER A 203 -2.55 -15.15 -14.05
CA SER A 203 -3.25 -16.14 -14.88
C SER A 203 -4.77 -15.90 -14.97
N GLU A 204 -5.42 -15.47 -13.88
CA GLU A 204 -6.85 -15.08 -13.91
C GLU A 204 -7.07 -13.83 -14.78
N SER A 205 -6.19 -12.84 -14.66
CA SER A 205 -6.25 -11.62 -15.50
C SER A 205 -6.07 -11.94 -16.98
N LEU A 206 -5.14 -12.84 -17.30
CA LEU A 206 -4.83 -13.30 -18.65
C LEU A 206 -6.05 -14.01 -19.27
N ALA A 207 -6.70 -14.91 -18.51
CA ALA A 207 -7.94 -15.56 -18.95
C ALA A 207 -9.06 -14.56 -19.29
N LYS A 208 -9.22 -13.51 -18.46
CA LYS A 208 -10.21 -12.45 -18.68
C LYS A 208 -9.95 -11.66 -19.97
N ILE A 209 -8.68 -11.41 -20.30
CA ILE A 209 -8.28 -10.76 -21.56
C ILE A 209 -8.62 -11.67 -22.76
N TYR A 210 -8.34 -12.98 -22.67
CA TYR A 210 -8.67 -13.92 -23.75
C TYR A 210 -10.18 -14.03 -24.00
N ILE A 211 -11.00 -13.96 -22.94
CA ILE A 211 -12.47 -13.89 -23.07
C ILE A 211 -12.88 -12.62 -23.83
N LYS A 212 -12.34 -11.45 -23.46
CA LYS A 212 -12.63 -10.18 -24.13
C LYS A 212 -12.23 -10.21 -25.61
N ARG A 213 -11.08 -10.82 -25.92
CA ARG A 213 -10.57 -11.00 -27.29
C ARG A 213 -11.27 -12.15 -28.06
N ARG A 214 -12.38 -12.71 -27.53
CA ARG A 214 -13.17 -13.82 -28.09
C ARG A 214 -12.41 -15.12 -28.35
N ARG A 215 -11.22 -15.28 -27.77
CA ARG A 215 -10.39 -16.49 -27.87
C ARG A 215 -10.72 -17.43 -26.71
N TYR A 216 -11.90 -18.05 -26.80
CA TYR A 216 -12.48 -18.79 -25.67
C TYR A 216 -11.78 -20.12 -25.36
N GLU A 217 -11.13 -20.75 -26.33
CA GLU A 217 -10.40 -22.02 -26.14
C GLU A 217 -9.18 -21.84 -25.23
N LYS A 218 -8.34 -20.84 -25.51
CA LYS A 218 -7.18 -20.51 -24.66
C LYS A 218 -7.61 -20.04 -23.27
N ALA A 219 -8.70 -19.28 -23.17
CA ALA A 219 -9.26 -18.90 -21.88
C ALA A 219 -9.73 -20.13 -21.08
N TYR A 220 -10.31 -21.13 -21.76
CA TYR A 220 -10.75 -22.37 -21.13
C TYR A 220 -9.57 -23.17 -20.55
N GLU A 221 -8.48 -23.30 -21.30
CA GLU A 221 -7.26 -23.99 -20.82
C GLU A 221 -6.69 -23.34 -19.57
N ILE A 222 -6.55 -22.00 -19.57
CA ILE A 222 -6.00 -21.26 -18.43
C ILE A 222 -6.88 -21.43 -17.18
N ILE A 223 -8.20 -21.27 -17.31
CA ILE A 223 -9.13 -21.44 -16.19
C ILE A 223 -9.15 -22.90 -15.70
N HIS A 224 -8.97 -23.87 -16.61
CA HIS A 224 -8.89 -25.27 -16.22
C HIS A 224 -7.62 -25.55 -15.42
N THR A 225 -6.46 -25.07 -15.84
CA THR A 225 -5.21 -25.19 -15.06
C THR A 225 -5.33 -24.48 -13.71
N LEU A 226 -5.97 -23.30 -13.66
CA LEU A 226 -6.24 -22.61 -12.40
C LEU A 226 -7.11 -23.45 -11.45
N SER A 227 -8.11 -24.14 -11.97
CA SER A 227 -9.01 -24.98 -11.16
C SER A 227 -8.29 -26.15 -10.48
N LEU A 228 -7.23 -26.67 -11.11
CA LEU A 228 -6.41 -27.74 -10.54
C LEU A 228 -5.52 -27.22 -9.41
N ASN A 229 -5.01 -26.00 -9.56
CA ASN A 229 -4.13 -25.38 -8.57
C ASN A 229 -4.90 -24.84 -7.34
N PHE A 230 -6.19 -24.53 -7.48
CA PHE A 230 -7.00 -23.89 -6.42
C PHE A 230 -8.32 -24.65 -6.16
N PRO A 231 -8.27 -25.83 -5.51
CA PRO A 231 -9.45 -26.65 -5.26
C PRO A 231 -10.47 -25.97 -4.33
N GLU A 232 -10.05 -25.03 -3.49
CA GLU A 232 -10.94 -24.28 -2.58
C GLU A 232 -12.00 -23.45 -3.33
N LYS A 233 -11.71 -23.01 -4.56
CA LYS A 233 -12.63 -22.25 -5.43
C LYS A 233 -13.27 -23.11 -6.52
N SER A 234 -13.33 -24.43 -6.34
CA SER A 234 -13.82 -25.38 -7.36
C SER A 234 -15.20 -25.02 -7.95
N ILE A 235 -16.14 -24.55 -7.11
CA ILE A 235 -17.49 -24.16 -7.56
C ILE A 235 -17.44 -22.98 -8.56
N TYR A 236 -16.64 -21.95 -8.26
CA TYR A 236 -16.48 -20.77 -9.11
C TYR A 236 -15.90 -21.14 -10.48
N PHE A 237 -14.84 -21.96 -10.49
CA PHE A 237 -14.24 -22.41 -11.75
C PHE A 237 -15.17 -23.31 -12.56
N ALA A 238 -15.96 -24.17 -11.91
CA ALA A 238 -16.93 -25.00 -12.60
C ALA A 238 -17.96 -24.15 -13.38
N ASP A 239 -18.46 -23.07 -12.78
CA ASP A 239 -19.38 -22.16 -13.45
C ASP A 239 -18.71 -21.38 -14.60
N GLN A 240 -17.48 -20.90 -14.42
CA GLN A 240 -16.73 -20.22 -15.48
C GLN A 240 -16.44 -21.14 -16.66
N LEU A 241 -16.00 -22.37 -16.40
CA LEU A 241 -15.75 -23.38 -17.45
C LEU A 241 -17.03 -23.73 -18.19
N ARG A 242 -18.18 -23.84 -17.49
CA ARG A 242 -19.49 -24.06 -18.11
C ARG A 242 -19.89 -22.89 -19.00
N PHE A 243 -19.65 -21.66 -18.57
CA PHE A 243 -19.92 -20.46 -19.35
C PHE A 243 -19.03 -20.39 -20.60
N LEU A 244 -17.73 -20.62 -20.46
CA LEU A 244 -16.78 -20.66 -21.56
C LEU A 244 -17.13 -21.73 -22.60
N LYS A 245 -17.52 -22.95 -22.18
CA LYS A 245 -18.00 -24.00 -23.10
C LYS A 245 -19.19 -23.54 -23.93
N LYS A 246 -20.16 -22.85 -23.33
CA LYS A 246 -21.31 -22.29 -24.06
C LYS A 246 -20.87 -21.21 -25.06
N LEU A 247 -19.91 -20.37 -24.70
CA LEU A 247 -19.37 -19.35 -25.60
C LEU A 247 -18.61 -19.95 -26.79
N ILE A 248 -17.81 -21.00 -26.56
CA ILE A 248 -17.12 -21.74 -27.62
C ILE A 248 -18.14 -22.32 -28.61
N LEU A 249 -19.18 -23.00 -28.10
CA LEU A 249 -20.26 -23.54 -28.94
C LEU A 249 -20.97 -22.44 -29.74
N ASN A 250 -21.29 -21.30 -29.12
CA ASN A 250 -21.93 -20.18 -29.82
C ASN A 250 -21.02 -19.56 -30.89
N ASN A 251 -19.72 -19.43 -30.62
CA ASN A 251 -18.74 -18.91 -31.57
C ASN A 251 -18.64 -19.83 -32.79
N ASN A 252 -18.51 -21.14 -32.55
CA ASN A 252 -18.42 -22.14 -33.61
C ASN A 252 -19.70 -22.21 -34.47
N LEU A 253 -20.87 -21.94 -33.88
CA LEU A 253 -22.15 -21.84 -34.61
C LEU A 253 -22.28 -20.54 -35.42
N LYS A 254 -21.59 -19.46 -35.05
CA LYS A 254 -21.59 -18.18 -35.78
C LYS A 254 -20.57 -18.12 -36.91
N GLN A 255 -19.54 -18.95 -36.85
CA GLN A 255 -18.51 -19.06 -37.89
C GLN A 255 -18.84 -20.11 -38.97
N LYS A 256 -20.00 -20.75 -38.86
CA LYS A 256 -20.51 -21.75 -39.80
C LYS A 256 -21.72 -21.19 -40.54
#